data_AF-A0A7S2QV35-F1
#
_entry.id   AF-A0A7S2QV35-F1
#
_cell.length_a   1.000
_cell.length_b   1.000
_cell.length_c   1.000
_cell.angle_alpha   90.00
_cell.angle_beta   90.00
_cell.angle_gamma   90.00
#
_symmetry.space_group_name_H-M   'P 1'
#
loop_
_entity.id
_entity.type
_entity.pdbx_description
1 polymer ?
#
loop_
_entity_poly.entity_id
_entity_poly.type
_entity_poly.pdbx_seq_one_letter_code
_entity_poly.pdbx_strand_id
1 'polypeptide(L)'
;MLDVISFNTYDGSDVLTVGEEQYFSGNGPQNVTVTAGEKINWSSNGLLTATGFEICVGDPCVASSSPLDDGSDGNFYCVNGGIIGGRGSSCTCTSCNTGFGGPNCASCPTGYSGTPP
;
A
#
# COMPACT_ATOMS: atom_id res chain seq x y z
N MET A 1 -5.68 -5.44 3.53
CA MET A 1 -4.22 -5.62 3.49
C MET A 1 -3.63 -4.56 4.39
N LEU A 2 -2.59 -4.88 5.14
CA LEU A 2 -1.89 -3.94 6.00
C LEU A 2 -0.92 -3.11 5.17
N ASP A 3 -1.02 -1.80 5.34
CA ASP A 3 -0.15 -0.80 4.74
C ASP A 3 0.66 -0.13 5.85
N VAL A 4 1.97 -0.27 5.81
CA VAL A 4 2.86 0.18 6.88
C VAL A 4 3.34 1.59 6.54
N ILE A 5 2.83 2.58 7.26
CA ILE A 5 3.21 3.98 7.10
C ILE A 5 4.56 4.24 7.79
N SER A 6 4.71 3.72 9.00
CA SER A 6 5.99 3.75 9.72
C SER A 6 6.11 2.54 10.64
N PHE A 7 7.31 2.00 10.78
CA PHE A 7 7.56 0.88 11.68
C PHE A 7 8.98 0.93 12.22
N ASN A 8 9.11 1.22 13.50
CA ASN A 8 10.36 1.26 14.22
C ASN A 8 10.11 0.95 15.69
N THR A 9 10.34 -0.30 16.05
CA THR A 9 10.19 -0.83 17.41
C THR A 9 11.56 -1.12 18.01
N TYR A 10 11.66 -1.23 19.33
CA TYR A 10 12.96 -1.46 19.95
C TYR A 10 13.34 -2.94 19.86
N ASP A 11 14.48 -3.21 19.21
CA ASP A 11 15.07 -4.54 19.04
C ASP A 11 14.07 -5.65 18.60
N GLY A 12 14.23 -6.88 19.09
CA GLY A 12 13.31 -8.01 18.87
C GLY A 12 12.49 -8.38 20.11
N SER A 13 12.50 -7.53 21.14
CA SER A 13 11.74 -7.66 22.39
C SER A 13 10.40 -6.95 22.30
N ASP A 14 10.33 -5.89 21.49
CA ASP A 14 9.09 -5.22 21.11
C ASP A 14 8.60 -5.79 19.78
N VAL A 15 7.56 -6.63 19.85
CA VAL A 15 7.11 -7.47 18.73
C VAL A 15 5.64 -7.25 18.44
N LEU A 16 5.34 -6.93 17.19
CA LEU A 16 3.99 -7.03 16.62
C LEU A 16 3.84 -8.41 15.97
N THR A 17 2.74 -9.11 16.21
CA THR A 17 2.45 -10.43 15.62
C THR A 17 1.14 -10.37 14.83
N VAL A 18 1.19 -10.76 13.56
CA VAL A 18 0.02 -10.90 12.67
C VAL A 18 -0.05 -12.36 12.23
N GLY A 19 -1.11 -13.06 12.60
CA GLY A 19 -1.17 -14.52 12.46
C GLY A 19 -0.03 -15.20 13.26
N GLU A 20 0.86 -15.89 12.55
CA GLU A 20 2.05 -16.55 13.11
C GLU A 20 3.35 -15.76 12.88
N GLU A 21 3.31 -14.69 12.07
CA GLU A 21 4.50 -13.91 11.72
C GLU A 21 4.76 -12.79 12.73
N GLN A 22 6.04 -12.58 13.03
CA GLN A 22 6.54 -11.58 13.98
C GLN A 22 7.29 -10.45 13.26
N TYR A 23 7.02 -9.23 13.71
CA TYR A 23 7.51 -7.99 13.12
C TYR A 23 8.10 -7.12 14.23
N PHE A 24 9.31 -6.63 14.01
CA PHE A 24 10.08 -5.87 15.01
C PHE A 24 11.19 -5.05 14.34
N SER A 25 11.85 -4.20 15.12
CA SER A 25 12.80 -3.20 14.62
C SER A 25 12.18 -2.40 13.46
N GLY A 26 12.76 -2.42 12.26
CA GLY A 26 12.27 -1.72 11.07
C GLY A 26 11.40 -2.55 10.11
N ASN A 27 11.08 -3.80 10.45
CA ASN A 27 10.42 -4.74 9.54
C ASN A 27 8.96 -4.91 9.95
N GLY A 28 8.07 -4.06 9.42
CA GLY A 28 6.62 -4.13 9.64
C GLY A 28 5.88 -5.05 8.66
N PRO A 29 4.59 -5.36 8.91
CA PRO A 29 3.78 -6.26 8.10
C PRO A 29 3.28 -5.64 6.78
N GLN A 30 4.19 -5.25 5.88
CA GLN A 30 3.81 -4.67 4.59
C GLN A 30 3.13 -5.70 3.69
N ASN A 31 1.99 -5.32 3.11
CA ASN A 31 1.21 -6.14 2.18
C ASN A 31 0.63 -7.43 2.80
N VAL A 32 0.55 -7.51 4.12
CA VAL A 32 -0.04 -8.67 4.82
C VAL A 32 -1.56 -8.58 4.78
N THR A 33 -2.24 -9.64 4.36
CA THR A 33 -3.71 -9.65 4.33
C THR A 33 -4.25 -10.11 5.67
N VAL A 34 -5.16 -9.33 6.24
CA VAL A 34 -5.91 -9.66 7.45
C VAL A 34 -7.40 -9.70 7.13
N THR A 35 -8.15 -10.48 7.90
CA THR A 35 -9.62 -10.58 7.80
C THR A 35 -10.30 -9.82 8.93
N ALA A 36 -11.54 -9.38 8.71
CA ALA A 36 -12.30 -8.68 9.75
C ALA A 36 -12.48 -9.57 10.99
N GLY A 37 -12.10 -9.05 12.15
CA GLY A 37 -12.13 -9.79 13.42
C GLY A 37 -10.85 -10.55 13.78
N GLU A 38 -9.87 -10.60 12.88
CA GLU A 38 -8.53 -11.11 13.18
C GLU A 38 -7.82 -10.21 14.19
N LYS A 39 -7.06 -10.82 15.11
CA LYS A 39 -6.35 -10.09 16.16
C LYS A 39 -4.88 -9.92 15.78
N ILE A 40 -4.42 -8.67 15.78
CA ILE A 40 -3.00 -8.32 15.75
C ILE A 40 -2.54 -8.15 17.19
N ASN A 41 -1.47 -8.84 17.58
CA ASN A 41 -0.97 -8.82 18.95
C ASN A 41 0.29 -7.95 19.04
N TRP A 42 0.40 -7.18 20.11
CA TRP A 42 1.58 -6.38 20.43
C TRP A 42 2.15 -6.82 21.79
N SER A 43 3.47 -6.99 21.86
CA SER A 43 4.20 -7.28 23.08
C SER A 43 5.39 -6.34 23.20
N SER A 44 5.64 -5.81 24.40
CA SER A 44 6.79 -4.97 24.70
C SER A 44 7.38 -5.35 26.06
N ASN A 45 8.70 -5.15 26.21
CA ASN A 45 9.39 -5.35 27.49
C ASN A 45 9.39 -4.11 28.40
N GLY A 46 8.95 -2.95 27.88
CA GLY A 46 8.81 -1.70 28.63
C GLY A 46 10.12 -0.98 29.00
N LEU A 47 11.28 -1.39 28.48
CA LEU A 47 12.58 -0.82 28.87
C LEU A 47 13.01 0.37 28.01
N LEU A 48 12.91 0.24 26.68
CA LEU A 48 13.37 1.25 25.73
C LEU A 48 12.28 1.51 24.68
N THR A 49 12.14 2.76 24.28
CA THR A 49 11.10 3.20 23.34
C THR A 49 11.75 3.69 22.05
N ALA A 50 11.32 3.12 20.93
CA ALA A 50 11.64 3.60 19.59
C ALA A 50 10.55 4.57 19.09
N THR A 51 10.53 4.92 17.80
CA THR A 51 9.52 5.86 17.28
C THR A 51 8.12 5.26 17.14
N GLY A 52 7.97 3.94 17.32
CA GLY A 52 6.70 3.24 17.28
C GLY A 52 6.33 2.76 15.88
N PHE A 53 5.05 2.44 15.68
CA PHE A 53 4.53 2.00 14.38
C PHE A 53 3.18 2.64 14.07
N GLU A 54 2.93 2.85 12.79
CA GLU A 54 1.67 3.29 12.21
C GLU A 54 1.33 2.37 11.03
N ILE A 55 0.20 1.69 11.13
CA ILE A 55 -0.25 0.69 10.17
C ILE A 55 -1.73 0.96 9.87
N CYS A 56 -2.06 1.06 8.59
CA CYS A 56 -3.41 1.22 8.10
C CYS A 56 -3.93 -0.08 7.48
N VAL A 57 -5.26 -0.28 7.53
CA VAL A 57 -5.91 -1.32 6.73
C VAL A 57 -6.31 -0.69 5.40
N GLY A 58 -5.65 -1.11 4.33
CA GLY A 58 -6.00 -0.71 2.97
C GLY A 58 -7.29 -1.37 2.48
N ASP A 59 -8.27 -0.53 2.18
CA ASP A 59 -9.48 -0.91 1.43
C ASP A 59 -9.14 -1.21 -0.04
N PRO A 60 -9.95 -2.04 -0.73
CA PRO A 60 -9.78 -2.26 -2.16
C PRO A 60 -9.79 -0.93 -2.92
N CYS A 61 -8.86 -0.78 -3.86
CA CYS A 61 -8.85 0.39 -4.71
C CYS A 61 -10.13 0.45 -5.55
N VAL A 62 -10.71 1.64 -5.66
CA VAL A 62 -11.93 1.91 -6.40
C VAL A 62 -11.60 2.73 -7.63
N ALA A 63 -12.29 2.42 -8.73
CA ALA A 63 -12.14 3.17 -9.95
C ALA A 63 -12.73 4.57 -9.84
N SER A 64 -11.90 5.56 -10.18
CA SER A 64 -12.29 6.95 -10.27
C SER A 64 -12.24 7.46 -11.70
N SER A 65 -12.89 8.59 -11.92
CA SER A 65 -12.79 9.42 -13.13
C SER A 65 -12.10 10.77 -12.88
N SER A 66 -11.69 11.04 -11.64
CA SER A 66 -10.97 12.27 -11.26
C SER A 66 -9.47 12.11 -11.54
N PRO A 67 -8.85 12.96 -12.38
CA PRO A 67 -7.42 12.84 -12.69
C PRO A 67 -6.46 13.08 -11.52
N LEU A 68 -6.97 13.60 -10.40
CA LEU A 68 -6.19 13.85 -9.18
C LEU A 68 -6.13 12.64 -8.26
N ASP A 69 -6.91 11.60 -8.54
CA ASP A 69 -7.04 10.44 -7.67
C ASP A 69 -5.87 9.49 -7.91
N ASP A 70 -4.93 9.50 -6.97
CA ASP A 70 -3.64 8.81 -7.02
C ASP A 70 -3.59 7.54 -6.17
N GLY A 71 -4.69 7.16 -5.53
CA GLY A 71 -4.82 5.94 -4.73
C GLY A 71 -4.55 6.16 -3.25
N SER A 72 -4.10 7.35 -2.84
CA SER A 72 -3.79 7.64 -1.42
C SER A 72 -5.01 7.48 -0.50
N ASP A 73 -6.21 7.72 -1.02
CA ASP A 73 -7.49 7.55 -0.32
C ASP A 73 -8.26 6.29 -0.79
N GLY A 74 -7.61 5.43 -1.59
CA GLY A 74 -8.20 4.26 -2.22
C GLY A 74 -8.89 4.53 -3.57
N ASN A 75 -9.09 5.79 -3.98
CA ASN A 75 -9.60 6.11 -5.31
C ASN A 75 -8.44 6.26 -6.30
N PHE A 76 -8.53 5.63 -7.47
CA PHE A 76 -7.46 5.66 -8.46
C PHE A 76 -7.97 5.91 -9.88
N TYR A 77 -7.22 6.67 -10.67
CA TYR A 77 -7.58 7.00 -12.05
C TYR A 77 -6.63 6.37 -13.09
N CYS A 78 -7.19 5.56 -13.99
CA CYS A 78 -6.45 5.06 -15.16
C CYS A 78 -6.61 6.00 -16.35
N VAL A 79 -5.59 6.81 -16.64
CA VAL A 79 -5.72 7.89 -17.64
C VAL A 79 -5.99 7.39 -19.06
N ASN A 80 -5.42 6.24 -19.43
CA ASN A 80 -5.63 5.61 -20.74
C ASN A 80 -6.33 4.26 -20.60
N GLY A 81 -7.40 4.23 -19.81
CA GLY A 81 -8.18 3.02 -19.55
C GLY A 81 -7.41 1.95 -18.79
N GLY A 82 -8.07 0.83 -18.53
CA GLY A 82 -7.50 -0.30 -17.77
C GLY A 82 -8.46 -0.80 -16.70
N ILE A 83 -7.99 -1.81 -15.96
CA ILE A 83 -8.68 -2.45 -14.84
C ILE A 83 -7.94 -2.06 -13.56
N ILE A 84 -8.67 -1.49 -12.62
CA ILE A 84 -8.11 -1.09 -11.32
C ILE A 84 -7.96 -2.29 -10.40
N GLY A 85 -6.84 -2.29 -9.68
CA GLY A 85 -6.53 -3.25 -8.63
C GLY A 85 -5.62 -2.62 -7.56
N GLY A 86 -5.32 -3.42 -6.54
CA GLY A 86 -4.57 -2.97 -5.37
C GLY A 86 -5.46 -2.69 -4.15
N ARG A 87 -4.82 -2.30 -3.05
CA ARG A 87 -5.46 -1.95 -1.78
C ARG A 87 -4.67 -0.84 -1.09
N GLY A 88 -5.35 0.03 -0.35
CA GLY A 88 -4.69 1.15 0.34
C GLY A 88 -3.95 2.06 -0.65
N SER A 89 -2.76 2.52 -0.29
CA SER A 89 -1.94 3.42 -1.12
C SER A 89 -1.26 2.75 -2.33
N SER A 90 -1.47 1.43 -2.54
CA SER A 90 -0.79 0.65 -3.59
C SER A 90 -1.65 0.42 -4.84
N CYS A 91 -2.51 1.38 -5.20
CA CYS A 91 -3.41 1.24 -6.35
C CYS A 91 -2.66 1.20 -7.70
N THR A 92 -3.12 0.34 -8.60
CA THR A 92 -2.55 0.23 -9.96
C THR A 92 -3.63 -0.08 -10.99
N CYS A 93 -3.33 0.27 -12.25
CA CYS A 93 -4.08 -0.07 -13.44
C CYS A 93 -3.38 -1.20 -14.18
N THR A 94 -4.14 -2.22 -14.54
CA THR A 94 -3.72 -3.34 -15.39
C THR A 94 -4.48 -3.27 -16.71
N SER A 95 -4.02 -3.99 -17.74
CA SER A 95 -4.70 -4.02 -19.04
C SER A 95 -4.96 -2.63 -19.64
N CYS A 96 -3.97 -1.74 -19.55
CA CYS A 96 -4.00 -0.42 -20.20
C CYS A 96 -4.37 -0.54 -21.68
N ASN A 97 -4.97 0.52 -22.24
CA ASN A 97 -5.22 0.57 -23.67
C ASN A 97 -3.92 0.35 -24.47
N THR A 98 -4.05 -0.17 -25.69
CA THR A 98 -2.89 -0.51 -26.55
C THR A 98 -1.93 0.67 -26.67
N GLY A 99 -0.65 0.42 -26.39
CA GLY A 99 0.40 1.44 -26.44
C GLY A 99 0.59 2.23 -25.14
N PHE A 100 -0.12 1.91 -24.06
CA PHE A 100 0.06 2.58 -22.77
C PHE A 100 0.51 1.60 -21.68
N GLY A 101 1.15 2.14 -20.65
CA GLY A 101 1.61 1.38 -19.50
C GLY A 101 1.88 2.25 -18.28
N GLY A 102 2.58 1.68 -17.30
CA GLY A 102 2.85 2.31 -16.02
C GLY A 102 1.68 2.19 -15.03
N PRO A 103 1.88 2.63 -13.77
CA PRO A 103 0.96 2.35 -12.67
C PRO A 103 -0.45 2.85 -12.90
N ASN A 104 -0.63 3.97 -13.59
CA ASN A 104 -1.93 4.57 -13.91
C ASN A 104 -2.22 4.62 -15.43
N CYS A 105 -1.50 3.82 -16.23
CA CYS A 105 -1.57 3.83 -17.70
C CYS A 105 -1.15 5.16 -18.36
N ALA A 106 -0.34 5.99 -17.70
CA ALA A 106 0.13 7.26 -18.26
C ALA A 106 1.40 7.16 -19.11
N SER A 107 2.17 6.08 -18.99
CA SER A 107 3.43 5.93 -19.72
C SER A 107 3.18 5.55 -21.18
N CYS A 108 3.88 6.24 -22.09
CA CYS A 108 3.92 5.90 -23.52
C CYS A 108 4.93 4.78 -23.81
N PRO A 109 4.91 4.17 -25.00
CA PRO A 109 5.93 3.22 -25.43
C PRO A 109 7.29 3.92 -25.56
N THR A 110 8.37 3.14 -25.49
CA THR A 110 9.73 3.65 -25.69
C THR A 110 9.85 4.44 -27.00
N GLY A 111 10.36 5.67 -26.91
CA GLY A 111 10.52 6.57 -28.05
C GLY A 111 9.38 7.57 -28.28
N TYR A 112 8.32 7.52 -27.46
CA TYR A 112 7.21 8.46 -27.49
C TYR A 112 7.13 9.27 -26.20
N SER A 113 6.78 10.55 -26.31
CA SER A 113 6.49 11.43 -25.17
C SER A 113 5.21 12.21 -25.42
N GLY A 114 4.52 12.55 -24.33
CA GLY A 114 3.35 13.43 -24.32
C GLY A 114 3.37 14.26 -23.06
N THR A 115 2.92 15.52 -23.15
CA THR A 115 2.71 16.37 -21.97
C THR A 115 1.30 16.10 -21.43
N PRO A 116 1.11 16.00 -20.10
CA PRO A 116 -0.23 16.04 -19.51
C PRO A 116 -0.96 17.31 -19.99
N PRO A 117 -2.28 17.25 -20.26
CA PRO A 117 -3.09 18.44 -20.52
C PRO A 117 -3.19 19.38 -19.31
#